data_AF-A0AAU2HDT4-F1
#
_entry.id   AF-A0AAU2HDT4-F1
#
_cell.length_a   1.000
_cell.length_b   1.000
_cell.length_c   1.000
_cell.angle_alpha   90.00
_cell.angle_beta   90.00
_cell.angle_gamma   90.00
#
_symmetry.space_group_name_H-M   'P 1'
#
loop_
_entity.id
_entity.type
_entity.pdbx_description
1 polymer ?
#
loop_
_entity_poly.entity_id
_entity_poly.type
_entity_poly.pdbx_seq_one_letter_code
_entity_poly.pdbx_strand_id
1 'polypeptide(L)' 'MSDAEWAVVRQAFPTPAWMESRGGRPEGYCHRQMLDAVRYLVDNGQCRCLSY' A
#
# COMPACT_ATOMS: atom_id res chain seq x y z
N MET A 1 -9.57 1.59 -2.41
CA MET A 1 -8.77 2.78 -2.78
C MET A 1 -9.04 3.09 -4.24
N SER A 2 -9.42 4.33 -4.54
CA SER A 2 -9.63 4.81 -5.91
C SER A 2 -8.31 5.15 -6.60
N ASP A 3 -8.32 5.28 -7.93
CA ASP A 3 -7.14 5.68 -8.71
C ASP A 3 -6.65 7.10 -8.37
N ALA A 4 -7.59 8.00 -8.06
CA ALA A 4 -7.29 9.37 -7.66
C ALA A 4 -6.57 9.41 -6.30
N GLU A 5 -7.05 8.65 -5.32
CA GLU A 5 -6.38 8.49 -4.02
C GLU A 5 -5.00 7.86 -4.19
N TRP A 6 -4.89 6.83 -5.04
CA TRP A 6 -3.62 6.18 -5.35
C TRP A 6 -2.59 7.15 -5.96
N ALA A 7 -3.01 8.06 -6.84
CA ALA A 7 -2.12 9.04 -7.46
C ALA A 7 -1.44 9.95 -6.43
N VAL A 8 -2.16 10.34 -5.38
CA VAL A 8 -1.63 11.16 -4.27
C VAL A 8 -0.68 10.33 -3.41
N VAL A 9 -1.10 9.12 -3.01
CA VAL A 9 -0.34 8.24 -2.11
C VAL A 9 0.97 7.76 -2.75
N ARG A 10 0.96 7.43 -4.04
CA ARG A 10 2.14 7.00 -4.81
C ARG A 10 3.33 7.96 -4.67
N GLN A 11 3.08 9.27 -4.63
CA GLN A 11 4.15 10.28 -4.61
C GLN A 11 4.95 10.26 -3.30
N ALA A 12 4.40 9.66 -2.24
CA ALA A 12 5.09 9.54 -0.96
C ALA A 12 6.10 8.37 -0.91
N PHE A 13 6.05 7.45 -1.88
CA PHE A 13 6.93 6.28 -1.88
C PHE A 13 8.25 6.57 -2.61
N PRO A 14 9.40 6.15 -2.04
CA PRO A 14 10.66 6.17 -2.77
C PRO A 14 10.63 5.16 -3.91
N THR A 15 11.35 5.46 -4.98
CA THR A 15 11.56 4.50 -6.07
C THR A 15 12.31 3.28 -5.54
N PRO A 16 11.87 2.05 -5.85
CA PRO A 16 12.55 0.85 -5.38
C PRO A 16 13.98 0.74 -5.95
N ALA A 17 14.95 0.37 -5.11
CA ALA A 17 16.36 0.29 -5.51
C ALA A 17 16.63 -0.71 -6.67
N TRP A 18 15.84 -1.78 -6.76
CA TRP A 18 15.93 -2.75 -7.86
C TRP A 18 15.49 -2.15 -9.21
N MET A 19 14.63 -1.13 -9.20
CA MET A 19 14.20 -0.38 -10.38
C MET A 19 15.25 0.65 -10.81
N GLU A 20 16.13 1.07 -9.91
CA GLU A 20 17.23 2.00 -10.17
C GLU A 20 18.53 1.28 -10.61
N SER A 21 18.47 -0.02 -10.90
CA SER A 21 19.66 -0.86 -11.16
C SER A 21 20.70 -0.82 -10.02
N ARG A 22 20.30 -0.45 -8.80
CA ARG A 22 21.18 -0.39 -7.62
C ARG A 22 21.26 -1.74 -6.87
N GLY A 23 20.77 -2.81 -7.50
CA GLY A 23 20.68 -4.14 -6.92
C GLY A 23 19.45 -4.32 -6.02
N GLY A 24 19.34 -5.49 -5.39
CA GLY A 24 18.21 -5.88 -4.55
C GLY A 24 17.25 -6.86 -5.22
N ARG A 25 16.43 -7.53 -4.41
CA ARG A 25 15.42 -8.48 -4.88
C ARG A 25 14.22 -7.70 -5.44
N PRO A 26 13.68 -8.07 -6.61
CA PRO A 26 12.43 -7.50 -7.10
C PRO A 26 11.31 -7.63 -6.08
N GLU A 27 10.48 -6.59 -5.97
CA GLU A 27 9.29 -6.64 -5.14
C GLU A 27 8.34 -7.72 -5.67
N GLY A 28 7.80 -8.55 -4.76
CA GLY A 28 6.86 -9.61 -5.13
C GLY A 28 5.44 -9.11 -5.44
N TYR A 29 5.12 -7.87 -5.05
CA TYR A 29 3.82 -7.24 -5.21
C TYR A 29 3.98 -5.74 -5.46
N CYS A 30 3.08 -5.14 -6.24
CA CYS A 30 3.06 -3.69 -6.44
C CYS A 30 2.69 -2.96 -5.14
N HIS A 31 3.28 -1.79 -4.89
CA HIS A 31 2.95 -0.94 -3.72
C HIS A 31 1.44 -0.71 -3.55
N ARG A 32 0.72 -0.53 -4.67
CA ARG A 32 -0.74 -0.39 -4.66
C ARG A 32 -1.44 -1.60 -4.04
N GLN A 33 -1.06 -2.81 -4.44
CA GLN A 33 -1.67 -4.04 -3.93
C GLN A 33 -1.40 -4.21 -2.43
N MET A 34 -0.20 -3.87 -1.98
CA MET A 34 0.16 -3.90 -0.56
C MET A 34 -0.70 -2.92 0.24
N LEU A 35 -0.87 -1.68 -0.26
CA LEU A 35 -1.68 -0.67 0.41
C LEU A 35 -3.18 -0.96 0.35
N ASP A 36 -3.68 -1.51 -0.75
CA ASP A 36 -5.07 -1.98 -0.86
C ASP A 36 -5.36 -3.06 0.19
N ALA A 37 -4.42 -4.01 0.39
CA ALA A 37 -4.55 -5.05 1.40
C ALA A 37 -4.53 -4.47 2.83
N VAL A 38 -3.61 -3.54 3.13
CA VAL A 38 -3.58 -2.86 4.44
C VAL A 38 -4.87 -2.10 4.69
N ARG A 39 -5.38 -1.37 3.69
CA ARG A 39 -6.60 -0.58 3.82
C ARG A 39 -7.83 -1.48 4.01
N TYR A 40 -7.88 -2.59 3.28
CA TYR A 40 -8.89 -3.62 3.48
C TYR A 40 -8.89 -4.13 4.92
N LEU A 41 -7.72 -4.44 5.49
CA LEU A 41 -7.62 -4.89 6.89
C LEU A 41 -8.03 -3.80 7.88
N VAL A 42 -7.68 -2.53 7.64
CA VAL A 42 -8.08 -1.42 8.52
C VAL A 42 -9.59 -1.20 8.48
N ASP A 43 -10.21 -1.30 7.30
CA ASP A 43 -11.63 -1.06 7.12
C ASP A 43 -12.50 -2.24 7.62
N ASN A 44 -12.00 -3.48 7.48
CA ASN A 44 -12.78 -4.70 7.78
C ASN A 44 -12.35 -5.41 9.09
N GLY A 45 -11.11 -5.22 9.54
CA GLY A 45 -10.52 -5.91 10.69
C GLY A 45 -10.79 -5.23 12.03
N GLN A 46 -11.47 -4.09 12.03
CA GLN A 46 -11.98 -3.45 13.24
C GLN A 46 -13.14 -4.31 13.76
N CYS A 47 -12.86 -5.16 14.75
CA CYS A 47 -13.93 -5.70 15.60
C CYS A 47 -14.58 -4.47 16.25
N ARG A 48 -15.75 -4.04 15.75
CA ARG A 48 -16.52 -2.94 16.33
C ARG A 48 -17.03 -3.37 17.71
N CYS A 49 -16.13 -3.36 18.70
CA CYS A 49 -16.47 -3.17 20.10
C CYS A 49 -16.49 -1.66 20.35
N LEU A 50 -17.40 -0.96 19.68
CA LEU A 50 -17.91 0.35 20.08
C LEU A 50 -19.43 0.13 20.18
N SER A 51 -19.95 -0.34 21.31
CA SER A 51 -20.00 0.24 22.67
C SER A 51 -21.11 1.28 22.78
N TYR A 52 -22.08 0.93 23.64
CA TYR A 52 -23.37 1.56 23.98
C TYR A 52 -24.52 1.32 23.00
#